data_AF-C6M1P5-F1
#
_entry.id   AF-C6M1P5-F1
#
_cell.length_a   1.000
_cell.length_b   1.000
_cell.length_c   1.000
_cell.angle_alpha   90.00
_cell.angle_beta   90.00
_cell.angle_gamma   90.00
#
_symmetry.space_group_name_H-M   'P 1'
#
loop_
_entity.id
_entity.type
_entity.pdbx_description
1 polymer ?
#
loop_
_entity_poly.entity_id
_entity_poly.type
_entity_poly.pdbx_seq_one_letter_code
_entity_poly.pdbx_strand_id
1 'polypeptide(L)'
;MHQIYGLGEAKINKFGIDILNVCGNAAENQSGQTGNEEPLFTPQTEREQQLQQKLETWRAEQAAAKQCALGKVLSNISLTDLVVFTPAEEADLLGIYGIGSERIAQYGQAILDICRPYADGLSEPKQAERHLARRLFQWCLDTARYEGGEMHDVAKKQTLRAIAKARPQTLTALSKIEGVSGEWLDQYGEEIIEICTAD
;
A
#
# COMPACT_ATOMS: atom_id res chain seq x y z
N MET A 1 -3.20 42.81 -5.04
CA MET A 1 -3.59 41.42 -5.34
C MET A 1 -4.51 41.38 -6.58
N HIS A 2 -4.09 41.97 -7.71
CA HIS A 2 -4.94 42.11 -8.93
C HIS A 2 -4.26 41.59 -10.21
N GLN A 3 -3.42 40.56 -10.10
CA GLN A 3 -2.74 39.99 -11.27
C GLN A 3 -2.86 38.46 -11.35
N ILE A 4 -4.05 37.93 -11.08
CA ILE A 4 -4.39 36.54 -11.42
C ILE A 4 -5.52 36.60 -12.44
N TYR A 5 -5.20 36.29 -13.70
CA TYR A 5 -6.17 36.29 -14.80
C TYR A 5 -7.28 35.28 -14.50
N GLY A 6 -8.53 35.74 -14.42
CA GLY A 6 -9.71 34.91 -14.12
C GLY A 6 -10.38 35.13 -12.75
N LEU A 7 -9.76 35.89 -11.84
CA LEU A 7 -10.38 36.32 -10.57
C LEU A 7 -10.73 37.82 -10.59
N GLY A 8 -11.98 38.14 -10.95
CA GLY A 8 -12.52 39.50 -10.85
C GLY A 8 -12.99 39.87 -9.44
N GLU A 9 -13.24 41.16 -9.18
CA GLU A 9 -13.60 41.72 -7.85
C GLU A 9 -14.76 40.98 -7.17
N ALA A 10 -15.80 40.61 -7.91
CA ALA A 10 -16.96 39.90 -7.35
C ALA A 10 -16.60 38.51 -6.79
N LYS A 11 -15.63 37.81 -7.41
CA LYS A 11 -15.16 36.50 -6.92
C LYS A 11 -14.17 36.67 -5.77
N ILE A 12 -13.36 37.73 -5.80
CA ILE A 12 -12.45 38.07 -4.70
C ILE A 12 -13.23 38.46 -3.44
N ASN A 13 -14.30 39.23 -3.55
CA ASN A 13 -15.12 39.58 -2.38
C ASN A 13 -15.91 38.40 -1.83
N LYS A 14 -16.31 37.46 -2.69
CA LYS A 14 -17.11 36.29 -2.29
C LYS A 14 -16.29 35.15 -1.72
N PHE A 15 -15.07 34.94 -2.22
CA PHE A 15 -14.25 33.77 -1.90
C PHE A 15 -12.81 34.13 -1.49
N GLY A 16 -12.44 35.41 -1.49
CA GLY A 16 -11.06 35.82 -1.23
C GLY A 16 -10.60 35.47 0.17
N ILE A 17 -11.46 35.61 1.17
CA ILE A 17 -11.17 35.18 2.55
C ILE A 17 -11.03 33.66 2.62
N ASP A 18 -11.90 32.89 1.95
CA ASP A 18 -11.83 31.43 1.95
C ASP A 18 -10.60 30.90 1.21
N ILE A 19 -10.23 31.53 0.09
CA ILE A 19 -9.02 31.19 -0.66
C ILE A 19 -7.77 31.52 0.18
N LEU A 20 -7.74 32.68 0.85
CA LEU A 20 -6.65 33.04 1.75
C LEU A 20 -6.58 32.12 2.97
N ASN A 21 -7.72 31.67 3.50
CA ASN A 21 -7.77 30.69 4.58
C ASN A 21 -7.29 29.32 4.11
N VAL A 22 -7.68 28.85 2.92
CA VAL A 22 -7.20 27.58 2.35
C VAL A 22 -5.70 27.65 2.05
N CYS A 23 -5.20 28.76 1.49
CA CYS A 23 -3.78 28.96 1.22
C CYS A 23 -2.96 29.18 2.50
N GLY A 24 -3.50 29.89 3.50
CA GLY A 24 -2.91 30.06 4.82
C GLY A 24 -2.82 28.75 5.56
N ASN A 25 -3.92 27.97 5.59
CA ASN A 25 -3.95 26.62 6.13
C ASN A 25 -3.03 25.67 5.36
N ALA A 26 -2.85 25.82 4.05
CA ALA A 26 -1.92 24.99 3.28
C ALA A 26 -0.45 25.35 3.54
N ALA A 27 -0.14 26.64 3.74
CA ALA A 27 1.20 27.10 4.12
C ALA A 27 1.54 26.70 5.56
N GLU A 28 0.58 26.81 6.49
CA GLU A 28 0.72 26.36 7.88
C GLU A 28 0.76 24.82 8.01
N ASN A 29 0.00 24.08 7.19
CA ASN A 29 0.07 22.61 7.15
C ASN A 29 1.33 22.07 6.45
N GLN A 30 2.00 22.85 5.59
CA GLN A 30 3.26 22.43 4.96
C GLN A 30 4.48 22.65 5.86
N SER A 31 4.40 23.51 6.87
CA SER A 31 5.50 23.76 7.81
C SER A 31 5.34 23.09 9.18
N GLY A 32 4.30 22.27 9.41
CA GLY A 32 3.96 21.83 10.78
C GLY A 32 3.25 20.48 10.95
N GLN A 33 3.14 19.61 9.95
CA GLN A 33 2.67 18.23 10.17
C GLN A 33 3.80 17.30 10.62
N THR A 34 4.39 17.63 11.77
CA THR A 34 4.70 16.63 12.80
C THR A 34 3.51 16.64 13.76
N GLY A 35 2.34 16.23 13.27
CA GLY A 35 1.24 15.90 14.17
C GLY A 35 1.70 14.71 15.01
N ASN A 36 1.43 14.75 16.31
CA ASN A 36 1.41 13.57 17.17
C ASN A 36 0.30 12.61 16.68
N GLU A 37 0.47 12.05 15.49
CA GLU A 37 -0.18 10.82 15.11
C GLU A 37 0.57 9.73 15.87
N GLU A 38 -0.09 9.12 16.86
CA GLU A 38 0.35 7.84 17.41
C GLU A 38 0.82 6.97 16.25
N PRO A 39 2.03 6.38 16.31
CA PRO A 39 2.50 5.51 15.24
C PRO A 39 1.42 4.47 14.98
N LEU A 40 0.86 4.45 13.76
CA LEU A 40 -0.14 3.45 13.34
C LEU A 40 0.39 2.01 13.48
N PHE A 41 1.71 1.88 13.66
CA PHE A 41 2.43 0.65 13.90
C PHE A 41 3.71 0.97 14.69
N THR A 42 3.92 0.25 15.78
CA THR A 42 5.18 0.23 16.53
C THR A 42 5.74 -1.19 16.46
N PRO A 43 6.96 -1.40 15.96
CA PRO A 43 7.61 -2.71 15.96
C PRO A 43 7.62 -3.35 17.35
N GLN A 44 7.09 -4.56 17.46
CA GLN A 44 6.98 -5.27 18.73
C GLN A 44 8.12 -6.28 18.91
N THR A 45 8.62 -6.84 17.80
CA THR A 45 9.66 -7.85 17.79
C THR A 45 11.02 -7.28 17.37
N GLU A 46 12.11 -7.89 17.82
CA GLU A 46 13.47 -7.53 17.38
C GLU A 46 13.60 -7.60 15.85
N ARG A 47 12.98 -8.60 15.22
CA ARG A 47 12.91 -8.75 13.76
C ARG A 47 12.29 -7.53 13.10
N GLU A 48 11.13 -7.08 13.57
CA GLU A 48 10.44 -5.90 13.02
C GLU A 48 11.25 -4.62 13.23
N GLN A 49 11.88 -4.45 14.40
CA GLN A 49 12.71 -3.29 14.71
C GLN A 49 13.93 -3.21 13.78
N GLN A 50 14.63 -4.32 13.59
CA GLN A 50 15.79 -4.40 12.70
C GLN A 50 15.40 -4.15 11.23
N LEU A 51 14.29 -4.74 10.77
CA LEU A 51 13.80 -4.53 9.41
C LEU A 51 13.40 -3.07 9.19
N GLN A 52 12.64 -2.46 10.12
CA GLN A 52 12.27 -1.05 10.03
C GLN A 52 13.52 -0.15 9.95
N GLN A 53 14.49 -0.34 10.85
CA GLN A 53 15.70 0.46 10.86
C GLN A 53 16.47 0.36 9.55
N LYS A 54 16.58 -0.84 8.94
CA LYS A 54 17.24 -1.02 7.65
C LYS A 54 16.51 -0.29 6.53
N LEU A 55 15.18 -0.39 6.48
CA LEU A 55 14.38 0.29 5.46
C LEU A 55 14.42 1.82 5.62
N GLU A 56 14.41 2.33 6.85
CA GLU A 56 14.55 3.77 7.14
C GLU A 56 15.92 4.31 6.73
N THR A 57 16.98 3.57 7.04
CA THR A 57 18.36 3.90 6.66
C THR A 57 18.48 3.96 5.14
N TRP A 58 18.03 2.90 4.44
CA TRP A 58 18.03 2.86 2.98
C TRP A 58 17.22 4.00 2.37
N ARG A 59 16.02 4.30 2.91
CA ARG A 59 15.18 5.40 2.43
C ARG A 59 15.90 6.74 2.56
N ALA A 60 16.60 6.98 3.67
CA ALA A 60 17.38 8.20 3.88
C ALA A 60 18.53 8.33 2.87
N GLU A 61 19.24 7.24 2.59
CA GLU A 61 20.30 7.22 1.56
C GLU A 61 19.75 7.54 0.17
N GLN A 62 18.63 6.93 -0.23
CA GLN A 62 17.97 7.21 -1.51
C GLN A 62 17.49 8.67 -1.62
N ALA A 63 16.92 9.20 -0.54
CA ALA A 63 16.42 10.58 -0.49
C ALA A 63 17.58 11.58 -0.58
N ALA A 64 18.69 11.33 0.11
CA ALA A 64 19.90 12.13 0.02
C ALA A 64 20.51 12.11 -1.38
N ALA A 65 20.63 10.91 -1.99
CA ALA A 65 21.16 10.74 -3.34
C ALA A 65 20.31 11.48 -4.41
N LYS A 66 18.99 11.54 -4.21
CA LYS A 66 18.05 12.24 -5.09
C LYS A 66 17.74 13.69 -4.67
N GLN A 67 18.36 14.17 -3.59
CA GLN A 67 18.12 15.49 -2.99
C GLN A 67 16.62 15.80 -2.80
N CYS A 68 15.86 14.83 -2.31
CA CYS A 68 14.42 14.93 -2.13
C CYS A 68 13.99 14.57 -0.71
N ALA A 69 12.73 14.84 -0.36
CA ALA A 69 12.17 14.45 0.94
C ALA A 69 11.98 12.92 1.03
N LEU A 70 12.11 12.35 2.23
CA LEU A 70 11.95 10.90 2.48
C LEU A 70 10.67 10.31 1.88
N GLY A 71 9.54 10.99 2.07
CA GLY A 71 8.24 10.57 1.55
C GLY A 71 8.13 10.51 0.02
N LYS A 72 9.02 11.20 -0.71
CA LYS A 72 9.10 11.10 -2.17
C LYS A 72 9.70 9.77 -2.62
N VAL A 73 10.58 9.18 -1.81
CA VAL A 73 11.09 7.81 -2.02
C VAL A 73 9.99 6.82 -1.63
N LEU A 74 9.66 6.75 -0.33
CA LEU A 74 8.58 5.93 0.23
C LEU A 74 7.90 6.63 1.41
N SER A 75 6.58 6.54 1.46
CA SER A 75 5.80 7.05 2.61
C SER A 75 6.07 6.26 3.89
N ASN A 76 5.77 6.84 5.05
CA ASN A 76 5.85 6.11 6.32
C ASN A 76 4.90 4.91 6.34
N ILE A 77 3.69 5.06 5.77
CA ILE A 77 2.72 3.97 5.64
C ILE A 77 3.30 2.82 4.82
N SER A 78 4.00 3.11 3.71
CA SER A 78 4.66 2.09 2.89
C SER A 78 5.76 1.35 3.68
N LEU A 79 6.53 2.05 4.51
CA LEU A 79 7.54 1.43 5.37
C LEU A 79 6.91 0.50 6.41
N THR A 80 5.89 0.98 7.12
CA THR A 80 5.10 0.16 8.05
C THR A 80 4.59 -1.10 7.35
N ASP A 81 4.01 -0.95 6.16
CA ASP A 81 3.39 -2.03 5.43
C ASP A 81 4.43 -3.06 4.93
N LEU A 82 5.65 -2.63 4.57
CA LEU A 82 6.79 -3.52 4.28
C LEU A 82 7.25 -4.32 5.52
N VAL A 83 7.15 -3.76 6.71
CA VAL A 83 7.51 -4.48 7.94
C VAL A 83 6.45 -5.53 8.29
N VAL A 84 5.17 -5.16 8.18
CA VAL A 84 4.03 -6.04 8.50
C VAL A 84 3.86 -7.15 7.46
N PHE A 85 3.98 -6.83 6.16
CA PHE A 85 3.78 -7.74 5.05
C PHE A 85 5.10 -7.95 4.29
N THR A 86 6.13 -8.42 5.01
CA THR A 86 7.49 -8.46 4.47
C THR A 86 7.61 -9.28 3.19
N PRO A 87 7.97 -8.63 2.06
CA PRO A 87 8.06 -9.28 0.77
C PRO A 87 9.33 -10.14 0.67
N ALA A 88 9.23 -11.24 -0.07
CA ALA A 88 10.35 -12.07 -0.48
C ALA A 88 10.51 -12.12 -2.00
N GLU A 89 9.42 -11.88 -2.74
CA GLU A 89 9.35 -11.89 -4.20
C GLU A 89 8.63 -10.66 -4.75
N GLU A 90 8.81 -10.38 -6.04
CA GLU A 90 8.23 -9.20 -6.69
C GLU A 90 6.69 -9.18 -6.59
N ALA A 91 6.04 -10.33 -6.71
CA ALA A 91 4.58 -10.45 -6.54
C ALA A 91 4.10 -10.05 -5.13
N ASP A 92 4.94 -10.15 -4.09
CA ASP A 92 4.61 -9.67 -2.75
C ASP A 92 4.51 -8.13 -2.72
N LEU A 93 5.31 -7.43 -3.55
CA LEU A 93 5.32 -5.96 -3.61
C LEU A 93 4.02 -5.39 -4.16
N LEU A 94 3.31 -6.13 -5.02
CA LEU A 94 1.98 -5.75 -5.53
C LEU A 94 1.00 -5.52 -4.38
N GLY A 95 1.16 -6.28 -3.30
CA GLY A 95 0.35 -6.17 -2.11
C GLY A 95 0.66 -4.95 -1.27
N ILE A 96 1.81 -4.28 -1.42
CA ILE A 96 2.26 -3.21 -0.54
C ILE A 96 1.58 -1.87 -0.88
N TYR A 97 1.16 -1.15 0.15
CA TYR A 97 0.52 0.15 0.03
C TYR A 97 1.52 1.22 -0.45
N GLY A 98 1.10 2.01 -1.44
CA GLY A 98 1.91 3.09 -1.98
C GLY A 98 3.10 2.63 -2.84
N ILE A 99 3.30 1.33 -3.07
CA ILE A 99 4.33 0.80 -3.97
C ILE A 99 3.64 0.27 -5.23
N GLY A 100 3.47 1.14 -6.22
CA GLY A 100 2.95 0.80 -7.55
C GLY A 100 4.05 0.43 -8.53
N SER A 101 3.67 0.08 -9.76
CA SER A 101 4.57 -0.40 -10.83
C SER A 101 5.82 0.48 -11.04
N GLU A 102 5.68 1.80 -11.04
CA GLU A 102 6.81 2.73 -11.17
C GLU A 102 7.82 2.58 -10.03
N ARG A 103 7.34 2.47 -8.78
CA ARG A 103 8.21 2.28 -7.61
C ARG A 103 8.78 0.87 -7.55
N ILE A 104 8.04 -0.15 -7.98
CA ILE A 104 8.56 -1.52 -8.12
C ILE A 104 9.71 -1.54 -9.13
N ALA A 105 9.53 -0.92 -10.30
CA ALA A 105 10.58 -0.82 -11.31
C ALA A 105 11.81 -0.07 -10.79
N GLN A 106 11.60 0.99 -9.99
CA GLN A 106 12.70 1.84 -9.51
C GLN A 106 13.42 1.29 -8.28
N TYR A 107 12.71 0.67 -7.34
CA TYR A 107 13.23 0.31 -6.01
C TYR A 107 12.97 -1.14 -5.61
N GLY A 108 12.18 -1.89 -6.38
CA GLY A 108 11.69 -3.22 -5.99
C GLY A 108 12.81 -4.18 -5.61
N GLN A 109 13.87 -4.27 -6.43
CA GLN A 109 14.99 -5.15 -6.12
C GLN A 109 15.70 -4.77 -4.81
N ALA A 110 15.99 -3.48 -4.60
CA ALA A 110 16.65 -3.03 -3.37
C ALA A 110 15.78 -3.28 -2.13
N ILE A 111 14.46 -3.07 -2.24
CA ILE A 111 13.52 -3.38 -1.16
C ILE A 111 13.52 -4.88 -0.86
N LEU A 112 13.49 -5.73 -1.89
CA LEU A 112 13.53 -7.19 -1.72
C LEU A 112 14.84 -7.64 -1.07
N ASP A 113 15.97 -7.08 -1.46
CA ASP A 113 17.28 -7.41 -0.87
C ASP A 113 17.33 -7.08 0.63
N ILE A 114 16.65 -6.01 1.06
CA ILE A 114 16.51 -5.66 2.48
C ILE A 114 15.53 -6.60 3.20
N CYS A 115 14.40 -6.93 2.57
CA CYS A 115 13.31 -7.66 3.20
C CYS A 115 13.54 -9.19 3.28
N ARG A 116 14.18 -9.80 2.27
CA ARG A 116 14.38 -11.26 2.18
C ARG A 116 15.03 -11.89 3.41
N PRO A 117 16.10 -11.32 4.02
CA PRO A 117 16.68 -11.89 5.24
C PRO A 117 15.70 -11.99 6.42
N TYR A 118 14.66 -11.15 6.43
CA TYR A 118 13.64 -11.10 7.48
C TYR A 118 12.39 -11.89 7.09
N ALA A 119 12.22 -12.24 5.82
CA ALA A 119 11.09 -12.97 5.27
C ALA A 119 10.98 -14.39 5.86
N ASP A 120 12.10 -15.06 6.11
CA ASP A 120 12.14 -16.41 6.67
C ASP A 120 12.00 -16.43 8.20
N GLY A 121 12.26 -15.29 8.85
CA GLY A 121 12.06 -15.10 10.30
C GLY A 121 10.61 -14.89 10.73
N LEU A 122 9.65 -15.01 9.80
CA LEU A 122 8.21 -15.00 10.13
C LEU A 122 7.78 -16.34 10.73
N SER A 123 6.73 -16.34 11.56
CA SER A 123 6.12 -17.59 12.02
C SER A 123 5.49 -18.36 10.85
N GLU A 124 5.40 -19.70 10.94
CA GLU A 124 4.82 -20.54 9.87
C GLU A 124 3.43 -20.05 9.42
N PRO A 125 2.48 -19.66 10.31
CA PRO A 125 1.20 -19.13 9.87
C PRO A 125 1.34 -17.85 9.02
N LYS A 126 2.28 -16.96 9.38
CA LYS A 126 2.55 -15.72 8.66
C LYS A 126 3.26 -15.95 7.33
N GLN A 127 4.14 -16.94 7.25
CA GLN A 127 4.74 -17.35 5.99
C GLN A 127 3.65 -17.87 5.03
N ALA A 128 2.80 -18.77 5.50
CA ALA A 128 1.72 -19.31 4.68
C ALA A 128 0.66 -18.24 4.31
N GLU A 129 0.39 -17.25 5.18
CA GLU A 129 -0.42 -16.07 4.84
C GLU A 129 0.21 -15.28 3.69
N ARG A 130 1.53 -15.02 3.74
CA ARG A 130 2.27 -14.35 2.65
C ARG A 130 2.21 -15.15 1.35
N HIS A 131 2.47 -16.45 1.39
CA HIS A 131 2.47 -17.29 0.18
C HIS A 131 1.10 -17.30 -0.52
N LEU A 132 0.01 -17.38 0.25
CA LEU A 132 -1.33 -17.27 -0.32
C LEU A 132 -1.60 -15.85 -0.84
N ALA A 133 -1.24 -14.80 -0.09
CA ALA A 133 -1.39 -13.42 -0.54
C ALA A 133 -0.66 -13.17 -1.87
N ARG A 134 0.56 -13.71 -2.03
CA ARG A 134 1.32 -13.63 -3.27
C ARG A 134 0.57 -14.19 -4.46
N ARG A 135 0.03 -15.40 -4.31
CA ARG A 135 -0.73 -16.08 -5.38
C ARG A 135 -1.99 -15.29 -5.72
N LEU A 136 -2.69 -14.75 -4.73
CA LEU A 136 -3.87 -13.90 -4.92
C LEU A 136 -3.54 -12.58 -5.63
N PHE A 137 -2.42 -11.93 -5.29
CA PHE A 137 -2.00 -10.70 -5.98
C PHE A 137 -1.52 -10.96 -7.41
N GLN A 138 -0.85 -12.09 -7.64
CA GLN A 138 -0.45 -12.52 -8.98
C GLN A 138 -1.68 -12.81 -9.84
N TRP A 139 -2.65 -13.57 -9.31
CA TRP A 139 -3.93 -13.81 -9.96
C TRP A 139 -4.63 -12.50 -10.32
N CYS A 140 -4.76 -11.57 -9.37
CA CYS A 140 -5.43 -10.30 -9.59
C CYS A 140 -4.76 -9.47 -10.70
N LEU A 141 -3.42 -9.48 -10.76
CA LEU A 141 -2.67 -8.82 -11.84
C LEU A 141 -2.94 -9.48 -13.21
N ASP A 142 -2.96 -10.81 -13.27
CA ASP A 142 -3.15 -11.54 -14.52
C ASP A 142 -4.59 -11.42 -15.03
N THR A 143 -5.58 -11.49 -14.14
CA THR A 143 -7.00 -11.23 -14.45
C THR A 143 -7.21 -9.81 -14.96
N ALA A 144 -6.64 -8.79 -14.29
CA ALA A 144 -6.76 -7.41 -14.73
C ALA A 144 -6.17 -7.21 -16.14
N ARG A 145 -5.01 -7.82 -16.43
CA ARG A 145 -4.41 -7.80 -17.77
C ARG A 145 -5.28 -8.47 -18.81
N TYR A 146 -5.88 -9.61 -18.47
CA TYR A 146 -6.77 -10.34 -19.37
C TYR A 146 -8.03 -9.54 -19.70
N GLU A 147 -8.61 -8.87 -18.70
CA GLU A 147 -9.81 -8.04 -18.84
C GLU A 147 -9.53 -6.64 -19.40
N GLY A 148 -8.26 -6.25 -19.52
CA GLY A 148 -7.85 -4.93 -20.00
C GLY A 148 -8.10 -3.80 -18.98
N GLY A 149 -8.14 -4.13 -17.69
CA GLY A 149 -8.34 -3.21 -16.58
C GLY A 149 -7.13 -3.13 -15.64
N GLU A 150 -7.34 -2.51 -14.48
CA GLU A 150 -6.35 -2.40 -13.42
C GLU A 150 -6.67 -3.37 -12.27
N MET A 151 -5.67 -3.75 -11.47
CA MET A 151 -5.87 -4.68 -10.33
C MET A 151 -7.01 -4.27 -9.39
N HIS A 152 -7.20 -2.95 -9.18
CA HIS A 152 -8.22 -2.47 -8.26
C HIS A 152 -9.65 -2.58 -8.79
N ASP A 153 -9.81 -2.78 -10.10
CA ASP A 153 -11.09 -3.10 -10.74
C ASP A 153 -11.46 -4.56 -10.48
N VAL A 154 -10.47 -5.46 -10.45
CA VAL A 154 -10.66 -6.86 -10.08
C VAL A 154 -10.85 -6.99 -8.58
N ALA A 155 -9.89 -6.60 -7.74
CA ALA A 155 -10.03 -6.73 -6.29
C ALA A 155 -9.21 -5.70 -5.51
N LYS A 156 -9.77 -5.23 -4.38
CA LYS A 156 -9.04 -4.35 -3.45
C LYS A 156 -7.94 -5.12 -2.72
N LYS A 157 -6.80 -4.46 -2.47
CA LYS A 157 -5.66 -5.03 -1.72
C LYS A 157 -6.07 -5.56 -0.34
N GLN A 158 -6.91 -4.81 0.37
CA GLN A 158 -7.39 -5.21 1.70
C GLN A 158 -8.23 -6.48 1.64
N THR A 159 -9.04 -6.65 0.59
CA THR A 159 -9.85 -7.85 0.36
C THR A 159 -8.96 -9.07 0.13
N LEU A 160 -7.96 -8.96 -0.75
CA LEU A 160 -7.02 -10.07 -1.01
C LEU A 160 -6.20 -10.45 0.24
N ARG A 161 -5.78 -9.47 1.05
CA ARG A 161 -5.14 -9.74 2.35
C ARG A 161 -6.08 -10.43 3.33
N ALA A 162 -7.34 -10.00 3.37
CA ALA A 162 -8.35 -10.62 4.22
C ALA A 162 -8.63 -12.06 3.81
N ILE A 163 -8.68 -12.36 2.51
CA ILE A 163 -8.75 -13.72 1.96
C ILE A 163 -7.54 -14.54 2.39
N ALA A 164 -6.33 -14.03 2.20
CA ALA A 164 -5.09 -14.72 2.58
C ALA A 164 -5.03 -15.07 4.08
N LYS A 165 -5.54 -14.15 4.92
CA LYS A 165 -5.63 -14.33 6.37
C LYS A 165 -6.74 -15.33 6.77
N ALA A 166 -7.90 -15.27 6.13
CA ALA A 166 -9.06 -16.09 6.48
C ALA A 166 -9.02 -17.51 5.88
N ARG A 167 -8.33 -17.70 4.75
CA ARG A 167 -8.21 -18.96 4.00
C ARG A 167 -9.55 -19.67 3.77
N PRO A 168 -10.55 -18.99 3.19
CA PRO A 168 -11.86 -19.60 2.98
C PRO A 168 -11.76 -20.85 2.09
N GLN A 169 -12.49 -21.89 2.47
CA GLN A 169 -12.53 -23.18 1.77
C GLN A 169 -13.86 -23.41 1.03
N THR A 170 -14.81 -22.47 1.14
CA THR A 170 -16.13 -22.53 0.51
C THR A 170 -16.59 -21.13 0.12
N LEU A 171 -17.46 -21.03 -0.89
CA LEU A 171 -18.07 -19.75 -1.30
C LEU A 171 -18.80 -19.05 -0.14
N THR A 172 -19.47 -19.82 0.74
CA THR A 172 -20.13 -19.29 1.94
C THR A 172 -19.15 -18.72 2.97
N ALA A 173 -17.94 -19.29 3.09
CA ALA A 173 -16.90 -18.72 3.95
C ALA A 173 -16.28 -17.47 3.31
N LEU A 174 -16.05 -17.52 1.99
CA LEU A 174 -15.51 -16.42 1.21
C LEU A 174 -16.44 -15.20 1.21
N SER A 175 -17.75 -15.40 1.11
CA SER A 175 -18.77 -14.32 1.14
C SER A 175 -18.86 -13.55 2.46
N LYS A 176 -18.16 -13.99 3.51
CA LYS A 176 -18.07 -13.27 4.80
C LYS A 176 -16.98 -12.21 4.81
N ILE A 177 -16.12 -12.19 3.78
CA ILE A 177 -15.00 -11.27 3.68
C ILE A 177 -15.47 -9.94 3.09
N GLU A 178 -15.05 -8.83 3.69
CA GLU A 178 -15.40 -7.51 3.21
C GLU A 178 -14.91 -7.27 1.77
N GLY A 179 -15.83 -6.80 0.92
CA GLY A 179 -15.58 -6.59 -0.51
C GLY A 179 -15.80 -7.82 -1.38
N VAL A 180 -16.23 -8.96 -0.80
CA VAL A 180 -16.58 -10.18 -1.53
C VAL A 180 -18.09 -10.40 -1.49
N SER A 181 -18.80 -9.93 -2.52
CA SER A 181 -20.26 -10.06 -2.59
C SER A 181 -20.80 -9.88 -4.02
N GLY A 182 -22.05 -10.31 -4.22
CA GLY A 182 -22.80 -10.11 -5.45
C GLY A 182 -22.07 -10.65 -6.69
N GLU A 183 -22.12 -9.87 -7.77
CA GLU A 183 -21.52 -10.22 -9.07
C GLU A 183 -20.04 -10.58 -8.97
N TRP A 184 -19.28 -9.96 -8.06
CA TRP A 184 -17.87 -10.29 -7.86
C TRP A 184 -17.68 -11.74 -7.38
N LEU A 185 -18.49 -12.16 -6.41
CA LEU A 185 -18.43 -13.52 -5.88
C LEU A 185 -18.87 -14.54 -6.92
N ASP A 186 -19.87 -14.20 -7.72
CA ASP A 186 -20.36 -15.05 -8.81
C ASP A 186 -19.30 -15.21 -9.91
N GLN A 187 -18.55 -14.14 -10.22
CA GLN A 187 -17.54 -14.12 -11.27
C GLN A 187 -16.22 -14.78 -10.86
N TYR A 188 -15.70 -14.46 -9.67
CA TYR A 188 -14.34 -14.84 -9.25
C TYR A 188 -14.29 -15.85 -8.11
N GLY A 189 -15.44 -16.16 -7.48
CA GLY A 189 -15.48 -16.92 -6.23
C GLY A 189 -14.86 -18.31 -6.30
N GLU A 190 -15.20 -19.08 -7.34
CA GLU A 190 -14.68 -20.45 -7.53
C GLU A 190 -13.16 -20.46 -7.71
N GLU A 191 -12.62 -19.58 -8.54
CA GLU A 191 -11.18 -19.47 -8.78
C GLU A 191 -10.41 -19.05 -7.51
N ILE A 192 -10.99 -18.15 -6.71
CA ILE A 192 -10.42 -17.76 -5.42
C ILE A 192 -10.39 -18.94 -4.44
N ILE A 193 -11.43 -19.78 -4.40
CA ILE A 193 -11.45 -20.99 -3.58
C ILE A 193 -10.40 -21.99 -4.05
N GLU A 194 -10.23 -22.17 -5.36
CA GLU A 194 -9.16 -22.99 -5.92
C GLU A 194 -7.78 -22.50 -5.49
N ILE A 195 -7.53 -21.18 -5.57
CA ILE A 195 -6.27 -20.58 -5.08
C ILE A 195 -6.08 -20.81 -3.57
N CYS A 196 -7.14 -20.74 -2.77
CA CYS A 196 -7.07 -20.94 -1.30
C CYS A 196 -6.90 -22.39 -0.87
N THR A 197 -7.20 -23.36 -1.75
CA THR A 197 -7.19 -24.80 -1.45
C THR A 197 -6.01 -25.53 -2.09
N ALA A 198 -5.40 -24.97 -3.13
CA ALA A 198 -4.19 -25.54 -3.71
C ALA A 198 -2.99 -25.34 -2.78
N ASP A 199 -2.19 -26.41 -2.62
CA ASP A 199 -1.01 -26.48 -1.76
C ASP A 199 0.17 -25.61 -2.26
#